data_AF-A0A543PUW2-F1
#
_entry.id   AF-A0A543PUW2-F1
#
_cell.length_a   1.000
_cell.length_b   1.000
_cell.length_c   1.000
_cell.angle_alpha   90.00
_cell.angle_beta   90.00
_cell.angle_gamma   90.00
#
_symmetry.space_group_name_H-M   'P 1'
#
loop_
_entity.id
_entity.type
_entity.pdbx_description
1 polymer ?
#
loop_
_entity_poly.entity_id
_entity_poly.type
_entity_poly.pdbx_seq_one_letter_code
_entity_poly.pdbx_strand_id
1 'polypeptide(L)'
;MTDTIAHPGPDDSERDTAAQTGTPEPTETPDAATPEAVTSEDVAVDEDSQPAAEEAPPAEEASATEHAPAAEEGPAAEEGPAAEEGPAAEEGPAAEEAADEAIPAEPVVDPAAAEVADVLESVESVEAPAAEQHVAEEAPAAEDAPVQEAPVEEAAESPAAEATASTEAAPSPATVPKPSAIPTPAALARTAPHPVAPVAPTVPEADHSASAAFGRVDENGTVFVRTTEGEREVGSYPGATDAEALTYFARKYDELFASAVLLEQRLALPEVPSKDVSDGLKTLAAQVKDAAVVGDLDALAAKLDEIQSGIASKRTVEQQHRAEARAAATAEREAIVAEAESIAGQPESKIQWKTSGARMRELLDEWKAHQRSATRLDRETESNLWTRFSAARNGFDKARRTHFAGLDAAHGEAKSTKERLVADAERLASSTDWAATAGAFKRLMDEWRRAGRASRADDDRLWSRFKAAQDSFFAAKDEVVAAEEEEFKGNLAVKEALLVEAEAILPVTDLEKAKGQLRAIQDKWDAAGKVPRADMDRVEKAMRRVEQTVRDAEDRKWKSSNPEVAARARAMVDQLERAVADLQDDLAKAEASGSASKVKKAREALEARQVWLDQARAGVAEFGG
;
A
#
# COMPACT_ATOMS: atom_id res chain seq x y z
N MET A 1 20.74 6.61 -65.58
CA MET A 1 19.64 5.71 -65.20
C MET A 1 19.16 6.22 -63.84
N THR A 2 18.20 7.16 -63.79
CA THR A 2 16.73 7.02 -64.02
C THR A 2 16.07 6.28 -62.85
N ASP A 3 15.20 6.87 -62.01
CA ASP A 3 14.54 8.21 -61.98
C ASP A 3 14.46 8.72 -60.51
N THR A 4 14.29 10.02 -60.14
CA THR A 4 13.21 11.02 -60.43
C THR A 4 11.84 10.55 -59.88
N ILE A 5 10.92 11.31 -59.26
CA ILE A 5 10.58 12.75 -59.18
C ILE A 5 10.46 13.16 -57.67
N ALA A 6 10.77 14.36 -57.15
CA ALA A 6 11.05 15.71 -57.66
C ALA A 6 9.89 16.76 -57.74
N HIS A 7 9.26 17.09 -56.59
CA HIS A 7 8.48 18.34 -56.36
C HIS A 7 7.12 18.47 -57.13
N PRO A 8 6.31 19.55 -56.99
CA PRO A 8 6.40 20.72 -56.09
C PRO A 8 5.09 20.99 -55.27
N GLY A 9 5.09 22.09 -54.50
CA GLY A 9 3.86 22.85 -54.22
C GLY A 9 3.83 24.16 -55.00
N PRO A 10 2.69 24.86 -55.10
CA PRO A 10 2.66 26.29 -55.38
C PRO A 10 1.89 27.10 -54.31
N ASP A 11 1.96 28.41 -54.45
CA ASP A 11 1.60 29.42 -53.44
C ASP A 11 0.40 30.30 -53.89
N ASP A 12 -0.09 31.10 -52.94
CA ASP A 12 -0.61 32.47 -53.09
C ASP A 12 -2.07 32.80 -53.55
N SER A 13 -2.58 33.84 -52.87
CA SER A 13 -3.41 34.97 -53.33
C SER A 13 -4.96 34.90 -53.51
N GLU A 14 -5.61 35.64 -52.57
CA GLU A 14 -6.70 36.63 -52.77
C GLU A 14 -8.11 36.17 -53.22
N ARG A 15 -9.25 36.75 -52.78
CA ARG A 15 -9.61 37.84 -51.81
C ARG A 15 -11.07 37.55 -51.31
N ASP A 16 -11.86 38.36 -50.57
CA ASP A 16 -11.91 39.78 -50.17
C ASP A 16 -12.82 39.99 -48.91
N THR A 17 -13.10 41.25 -48.54
CA THR A 17 -14.19 41.78 -47.67
C THR A 17 -14.10 41.63 -46.13
N ALA A 18 -13.52 42.66 -45.48
CA ALA A 18 -14.08 43.56 -44.43
C ALA A 18 -15.03 42.97 -43.33
N ALA A 19 -15.07 43.40 -42.04
CA ALA A 19 -14.43 44.48 -41.24
C ALA A 19 -14.93 44.34 -39.75
N GLN A 20 -14.43 44.97 -38.66
CA GLN A 20 -13.17 45.72 -38.36
C GLN A 20 -13.07 46.00 -36.82
N THR A 21 -11.94 45.66 -36.19
CA THR A 21 -11.28 46.16 -34.93
C THR A 21 -12.07 46.74 -33.73
N GLY A 22 -11.68 46.37 -32.49
CA GLY A 22 -11.93 47.17 -31.26
C GLY A 22 -11.45 46.53 -29.93
N THR A 23 -10.54 47.19 -29.20
CA THR A 23 -9.92 46.77 -27.92
C THR A 23 -10.12 47.90 -26.86
N PRO A 24 -10.21 47.65 -25.52
CA PRO A 24 -11.05 48.46 -24.61
C PRO A 24 -10.34 49.48 -23.67
N GLU A 25 -11.13 50.06 -22.72
CA GLU A 25 -10.81 50.94 -21.56
C GLU A 25 -10.52 52.45 -21.81
N PRO A 26 -10.66 53.39 -20.80
CA PRO A 26 -11.46 53.43 -19.54
C PRO A 26 -12.13 54.83 -19.23
N THR A 27 -12.45 55.12 -17.94
CA THR A 27 -12.79 56.41 -17.22
C THR A 27 -14.14 57.15 -17.49
N GLU A 28 -14.78 57.94 -16.59
CA GLU A 28 -14.57 58.34 -15.15
C GLU A 28 -15.86 58.85 -14.40
N THR A 29 -15.97 58.59 -13.07
CA THR A 29 -16.17 59.45 -11.84
C THR A 29 -16.82 60.88 -11.96
N PRO A 30 -17.56 61.50 -10.97
CA PRO A 30 -17.44 61.52 -9.47
C PRO A 30 -18.77 61.37 -8.65
N ASP A 31 -18.90 61.48 -7.30
CA ASP A 31 -18.16 62.21 -6.23
C ASP A 31 -18.41 61.72 -4.75
N ALA A 32 -17.58 62.19 -3.80
CA ALA A 32 -17.75 62.43 -2.32
C ALA A 32 -18.10 61.35 -1.22
N ALA A 33 -17.08 61.00 -0.41
CA ALA A 33 -16.95 61.05 1.08
C ALA A 33 -17.87 60.31 2.14
N THR A 34 -17.32 59.25 2.77
CA THR A 34 -16.94 59.02 4.22
C THR A 34 -17.42 60.01 5.33
N PRO A 35 -17.70 59.66 6.64
CA PRO A 35 -17.31 58.47 7.46
C PRO A 35 -18.36 57.77 8.39
N GLU A 36 -17.94 56.62 8.96
CA GLU A 36 -18.08 56.00 10.32
C GLU A 36 -19.26 56.20 11.33
N ALA A 37 -19.41 55.16 12.18
CA ALA A 37 -19.73 55.17 13.64
C ALA A 37 -21.16 54.83 14.19
N VAL A 38 -21.25 53.62 14.78
CA VAL A 38 -21.89 53.12 16.04
C VAL A 38 -23.15 53.81 16.67
N THR A 39 -23.97 52.99 17.36
CA THR A 39 -25.08 53.33 18.32
C THR A 39 -26.37 53.90 17.70
N SER A 40 -27.59 53.78 18.27
CA SER A 40 -28.21 52.90 19.30
C SER A 40 -29.74 53.09 19.25
N GLU A 41 -30.51 52.33 20.06
CA GLU A 41 -31.89 52.67 20.52
C GLU A 41 -33.03 52.64 19.46
N ASP A 42 -34.32 52.50 19.78
CA ASP A 42 -35.04 52.37 21.08
C ASP A 42 -36.32 51.48 20.94
N VAL A 43 -37.13 51.40 22.02
CA VAL A 43 -38.52 50.94 22.22
C VAL A 43 -38.59 49.56 22.88
N ALA A 44 -38.65 49.41 24.23
CA ALA A 44 -39.59 49.96 25.24
C ALA A 44 -41.02 49.35 25.12
N VAL A 45 -41.80 49.07 26.18
CA VAL A 45 -41.66 49.15 27.67
C VAL A 45 -42.68 48.12 28.25
N ASP A 46 -42.56 47.53 29.45
CA ASP A 46 -42.85 48.09 30.79
C ASP A 46 -42.40 47.10 31.91
N GLU A 47 -42.56 47.46 33.19
CA GLU A 47 -41.83 46.88 34.35
C GLU A 47 -42.75 46.38 35.51
N ASP A 48 -42.26 46.41 36.77
CA ASP A 48 -42.89 46.03 38.06
C ASP A 48 -43.24 44.53 38.31
N SER A 49 -43.00 43.93 39.48
CA SER A 49 -42.05 44.26 40.56
C SER A 49 -41.85 43.09 41.56
N GLN A 50 -40.78 43.16 42.36
CA GLN A 50 -40.44 42.27 43.50
C GLN A 50 -41.06 42.81 44.83
N PRO A 51 -40.88 42.24 46.07
CA PRO A 51 -39.70 41.51 46.60
C PRO A 51 -39.91 40.41 47.68
N ALA A 52 -38.78 39.87 48.19
CA ALA A 52 -38.53 39.32 49.54
C ALA A 52 -39.21 37.99 49.97
N ALA A 53 -38.67 37.17 50.90
CA ALA A 53 -37.31 36.97 51.46
C ALA A 53 -37.27 35.66 52.31
N GLU A 54 -36.10 35.30 52.88
CA GLU A 54 -35.87 34.24 53.92
C GLU A 54 -36.16 32.77 53.51
N GLU A 55 -35.51 31.72 54.07
CA GLU A 55 -34.42 31.61 55.05
C GLU A 55 -33.52 30.37 54.76
N ALA A 56 -32.40 30.24 55.48
CA ALA A 56 -31.60 29.00 55.65
C ALA A 56 -31.66 28.62 57.18
N PRO A 57 -30.73 27.92 57.89
CA PRO A 57 -29.41 27.37 57.54
C PRO A 57 -29.26 25.89 58.09
N PRO A 58 -28.15 25.34 58.70
CA PRO A 58 -27.87 23.88 58.60
C PRO A 58 -27.48 23.13 59.90
N ALA A 59 -27.08 21.85 59.72
CA ALA A 59 -26.06 21.06 60.48
C ALA A 59 -26.20 20.75 61.99
N GLU A 60 -25.85 19.50 62.37
CA GLU A 60 -24.97 19.21 63.51
C GLU A 60 -24.24 17.84 63.34
N GLU A 61 -23.19 17.59 64.14
CA GLU A 61 -22.31 16.40 64.12
C GLU A 61 -22.49 15.51 65.36
N ALA A 62 -21.90 14.31 65.38
CA ALA A 62 -21.34 13.71 66.61
C ALA A 62 -20.28 12.60 66.36
N SER A 63 -19.22 12.62 67.18
CA SER A 63 -18.08 11.69 67.37
C SER A 63 -18.32 10.19 67.09
N ALA A 64 -17.41 9.38 66.53
CA ALA A 64 -15.94 9.22 66.71
C ALA A 64 -15.51 8.36 67.92
N THR A 65 -14.58 7.40 67.69
CA THR A 65 -13.71 6.72 68.67
C THR A 65 -12.56 6.01 67.91
N GLU A 66 -11.38 5.92 68.51
CA GLU A 66 -10.18 5.26 67.97
C GLU A 66 -10.24 3.71 68.06
N HIS A 67 -9.41 2.97 67.31
CA HIS A 67 -8.12 2.44 67.84
C HIS A 67 -7.35 1.57 66.83
N ALA A 68 -6.04 1.52 67.04
CA ALA A 68 -5.08 0.49 66.63
C ALA A 68 -4.09 0.35 67.83
N PRO A 69 -3.21 -0.68 67.95
CA PRO A 69 -2.80 -1.65 66.92
C PRO A 69 -2.66 -3.09 67.51
N ALA A 70 -1.66 -3.82 67.01
CA ALA A 70 -1.01 -5.03 67.55
C ALA A 70 -1.57 -6.40 67.12
N ALA A 71 -0.68 -7.40 67.20
CA ALA A 71 -0.84 -8.80 66.82
C ALA A 71 -0.32 -9.69 67.95
N GLU A 72 -0.61 -11.00 67.93
CA GLU A 72 0.35 -12.07 68.27
C GLU A 72 -0.23 -13.48 68.06
N GLU A 73 0.68 -14.46 67.92
CA GLU A 73 0.58 -15.92 68.15
C GLU A 73 -0.45 -16.84 67.42
N GLY A 74 0.03 -18.07 67.14
CA GLY A 74 -0.77 -19.28 66.85
C GLY A 74 -0.81 -20.20 68.09
N PRO A 75 -0.49 -21.52 68.03
CA PRO A 75 -0.16 -22.37 66.88
C PRO A 75 -0.78 -23.81 66.97
N ALA A 76 -0.12 -24.78 66.30
CA ALA A 76 -0.16 -26.25 66.55
C ALA A 76 -1.27 -27.12 65.90
N ALA A 77 -1.01 -28.43 65.86
CA ALA A 77 -1.72 -29.48 65.10
C ALA A 77 -1.51 -30.88 65.72
N GLU A 78 -2.27 -31.87 65.25
CA GLU A 78 -2.09 -33.33 65.41
C GLU A 78 -2.41 -33.98 64.04
N GLU A 79 -1.57 -34.81 63.40
CA GLU A 79 -1.09 -36.19 63.68
C GLU A 79 -1.90 -37.28 62.91
N GLY A 80 -1.25 -38.40 62.55
CA GLY A 80 -1.75 -39.44 61.63
C GLY A 80 -2.32 -40.70 62.30
N PRO A 81 -2.01 -41.97 61.89
CA PRO A 81 -1.01 -42.41 60.87
C PRO A 81 -1.41 -43.67 60.00
N ALA A 82 -0.44 -44.18 59.21
CA ALA A 82 -0.33 -45.52 58.54
C ALA A 82 -1.32 -45.88 57.38
N ALA A 83 -0.98 -46.49 56.23
CA ALA A 83 0.14 -47.34 55.72
C ALA A 83 0.07 -48.85 56.10
N GLU A 84 0.54 -49.84 55.31
CA GLU A 84 1.31 -49.88 54.03
C GLU A 84 0.42 -50.43 52.86
N GLU A 85 0.78 -51.17 51.78
CA GLU A 85 1.99 -51.87 51.26
C GLU A 85 1.92 -52.09 49.71
N GLY A 86 2.62 -53.07 49.10
CA GLY A 86 2.59 -53.45 47.65
C GLY A 86 2.48 -54.98 47.42
N PRO A 87 3.08 -55.63 46.38
CA PRO A 87 3.66 -55.11 45.12
C PRO A 87 3.40 -55.96 43.81
N ALA A 88 3.70 -55.36 42.64
CA ALA A 88 4.32 -55.86 41.37
C ALA A 88 4.08 -57.25 40.69
N ALA A 89 4.40 -57.28 39.37
CA ALA A 89 4.82 -58.42 38.48
C ALA A 89 3.72 -59.38 37.90
N GLU A 90 3.81 -59.95 36.67
CA GLU A 90 4.54 -59.61 35.42
C GLU A 90 3.97 -60.38 34.17
N GLU A 91 4.58 -60.19 32.99
CA GLU A 91 4.51 -60.96 31.71
C GLU A 91 3.23 -61.00 30.82
N GLY A 92 3.45 -61.26 29.52
CA GLY A 92 2.45 -61.57 28.46
C GLY A 92 2.57 -63.02 27.97
N PRO A 93 2.50 -63.36 26.65
CA PRO A 93 2.25 -62.54 25.45
C PRO A 93 1.35 -63.18 24.33
N ALA A 94 1.28 -62.50 23.17
CA ALA A 94 1.21 -63.03 21.78
C ALA A 94 -0.11 -63.48 21.08
N ALA A 95 -0.20 -63.10 19.78
CA ALA A 95 -0.99 -63.63 18.65
C ALA A 95 -2.54 -63.48 18.69
N GLU A 96 -3.29 -63.49 17.57
CA GLU A 96 -2.97 -63.74 16.14
C GLU A 96 -3.84 -62.86 15.19
N GLU A 97 -3.61 -62.91 13.86
CA GLU A 97 -4.31 -62.10 12.84
C GLU A 97 -5.63 -62.70 12.30
N ALA A 98 -6.48 -61.85 11.67
CA ALA A 98 -6.86 -61.91 10.24
C ALA A 98 -8.36 -61.69 9.90
N ALA A 99 -8.61 -61.05 8.74
CA ALA A 99 -9.75 -61.23 7.80
C ALA A 99 -11.20 -60.84 8.23
N ASP A 100 -12.12 -60.42 7.34
CA ASP A 100 -12.05 -59.75 6.02
C ASP A 100 -13.45 -59.18 5.60
N GLU A 101 -13.50 -58.43 4.49
CA GLU A 101 -14.62 -58.15 3.55
C GLU A 101 -16.00 -57.59 3.99
N ALA A 102 -16.23 -56.34 3.54
CA ALA A 102 -17.27 -55.93 2.55
C ALA A 102 -18.77 -55.65 2.89
N ILE A 103 -19.16 -54.42 2.47
CA ILE A 103 -20.47 -53.83 2.09
C ILE A 103 -21.12 -54.54 0.85
N PRO A 104 -22.37 -54.25 0.33
CA PRO A 104 -23.21 -53.03 0.46
C PRO A 104 -24.78 -53.16 0.47
N ALA A 105 -25.47 -51.99 0.47
CA ALA A 105 -26.66 -51.61 -0.34
C ALA A 105 -28.09 -51.46 0.30
N GLU A 106 -28.85 -50.52 -0.31
CA GLU A 106 -30.10 -49.83 0.14
C GLU A 106 -31.40 -50.47 -0.49
N PRO A 107 -32.53 -49.81 -0.95
CA PRO A 107 -32.96 -48.36 -1.07
C PRO A 107 -34.50 -48.00 -0.85
N VAL A 108 -34.89 -46.75 -1.22
CA VAL A 108 -36.15 -46.25 -1.89
C VAL A 108 -37.24 -45.36 -1.15
N VAL A 109 -37.28 -44.05 -1.49
CA VAL A 109 -38.35 -42.96 -1.64
C VAL A 109 -39.35 -42.44 -0.55
N ASP A 110 -39.30 -41.10 -0.28
CA ASP A 110 -40.18 -39.95 -0.73
C ASP A 110 -41.75 -40.01 -0.72
N PRO A 111 -42.57 -38.90 -0.87
CA PRO A 111 -42.29 -37.43 -0.90
C PRO A 111 -43.34 -36.45 -0.23
N ALA A 112 -43.00 -35.14 -0.11
CA ALA A 112 -43.83 -33.89 -0.24
C ALA A 112 -43.22 -32.69 0.54
N ALA A 113 -42.98 -31.43 0.07
CA ALA A 113 -43.62 -30.48 -0.89
C ALA A 113 -44.61 -29.48 -0.22
N ALA A 114 -44.64 -28.15 -0.48
CA ALA A 114 -43.81 -27.21 -1.29
C ALA A 114 -44.07 -25.72 -0.89
N GLU A 115 -43.84 -24.73 -1.80
CA GLU A 115 -44.17 -23.27 -1.74
C GLU A 115 -43.25 -22.37 -0.85
N VAL A 116 -42.94 -21.07 -1.10
CA VAL A 116 -43.25 -20.05 -2.16
C VAL A 116 -42.07 -19.02 -2.34
N ALA A 117 -42.25 -17.90 -3.09
CA ALA A 117 -41.25 -16.93 -3.60
C ALA A 117 -41.20 -15.56 -2.83
N ASP A 118 -40.43 -14.49 -3.19
CA ASP A 118 -39.78 -14.05 -4.45
C ASP A 118 -38.65 -12.97 -4.23
N VAL A 119 -38.11 -12.39 -5.33
CA VAL A 119 -37.36 -11.10 -5.52
C VAL A 119 -35.82 -11.14 -5.71
N LEU A 120 -35.41 -11.19 -6.99
CA LEU A 120 -34.19 -10.65 -7.68
C LEU A 120 -32.79 -11.21 -7.31
N GLU A 121 -31.89 -11.62 -8.22
CA GLU A 121 -31.26 -10.97 -9.42
C GLU A 121 -30.34 -9.76 -9.13
N SER A 122 -29.17 -9.59 -9.77
CA SER A 122 -28.33 -10.49 -10.62
C SER A 122 -26.91 -9.90 -10.80
N VAL A 123 -25.90 -10.72 -11.16
CA VAL A 123 -24.69 -10.36 -11.95
C VAL A 123 -23.98 -11.64 -12.45
N GLU A 124 -23.17 -11.51 -13.51
CA GLU A 124 -22.74 -12.63 -14.36
C GLU A 124 -21.20 -12.72 -14.54
N SER A 125 -20.72 -13.90 -14.93
CA SER A 125 -19.54 -14.21 -15.77
C SER A 125 -18.15 -13.59 -15.53
N VAL A 126 -17.10 -14.44 -15.52
CA VAL A 126 -16.06 -14.53 -16.58
C VAL A 126 -15.02 -15.63 -16.30
N GLU A 127 -14.45 -16.20 -17.37
CA GLU A 127 -13.46 -17.29 -17.45
C GLU A 127 -12.11 -17.10 -16.72
N ALA A 128 -11.40 -18.21 -16.56
CA ALA A 128 -9.98 -18.27 -16.22
C ALA A 128 -9.14 -18.77 -17.43
N PRO A 129 -7.87 -18.35 -17.57
CA PRO A 129 -6.87 -19.05 -18.39
C PRO A 129 -5.91 -19.91 -17.55
N ALA A 130 -5.26 -20.87 -18.20
CA ALA A 130 -4.40 -21.87 -17.55
C ALA A 130 -3.00 -21.37 -17.17
N ALA A 131 -2.33 -22.11 -16.29
CA ALA A 131 -0.91 -21.93 -15.97
C ALA A 131 -0.06 -23.02 -16.64
N GLU A 132 0.94 -22.62 -17.42
CA GLU A 132 1.97 -23.52 -17.95
C GLU A 132 3.12 -23.70 -16.95
N GLN A 133 3.71 -24.89 -16.94
CA GLN A 133 4.80 -25.28 -16.04
C GLN A 133 6.13 -25.19 -16.78
N HIS A 134 7.17 -24.62 -16.15
CA HIS A 134 8.54 -24.83 -16.59
C HIS A 134 9.49 -25.16 -15.43
N VAL A 135 10.00 -26.39 -15.54
CA VAL A 135 11.05 -27.10 -14.79
C VAL A 135 12.14 -26.21 -14.18
N ALA A 136 12.51 -26.50 -12.93
CA ALA A 136 13.79 -26.12 -12.34
C ALA A 136 14.74 -27.34 -12.30
N GLU A 137 16.03 -27.11 -12.53
CA GLU A 137 17.10 -28.13 -12.50
C GLU A 137 18.09 -27.86 -11.35
N GLU A 138 18.96 -28.83 -11.02
CA GLU A 138 19.38 -29.11 -9.65
C GLU A 138 20.90 -28.90 -9.35
N ALA A 139 21.18 -28.08 -8.32
CA ALA A 139 22.39 -28.15 -7.45
C ALA A 139 23.78 -27.86 -8.10
N PRO A 140 24.93 -27.87 -7.36
CA PRO A 140 25.11 -28.10 -5.92
C PRO A 140 26.02 -27.15 -5.10
N ALA A 141 25.70 -27.10 -3.81
CA ALA A 141 26.51 -27.02 -2.58
C ALA A 141 27.93 -26.39 -2.52
N ALA A 142 28.08 -25.43 -1.60
CA ALA A 142 29.23 -25.12 -0.72
C ALA A 142 28.77 -24.07 0.32
N GLU A 143 29.29 -23.90 1.55
CA GLU A 143 29.98 -24.77 2.53
C GLU A 143 29.80 -24.06 3.93
N ASP A 144 30.13 -24.68 5.07
CA ASP A 144 29.60 -24.28 6.39
C ASP A 144 30.58 -23.48 7.31
N ALA A 145 29.99 -22.74 8.26
CA ALA A 145 30.57 -22.15 9.48
C ALA A 145 31.58 -20.97 9.36
N PRO A 146 31.89 -20.26 10.45
CA PRO A 146 30.91 -19.49 11.24
C PRO A 146 31.37 -18.04 11.53
N VAL A 147 30.41 -17.15 11.83
CA VAL A 147 30.70 -15.78 12.29
C VAL A 147 31.03 -15.77 13.79
N GLN A 148 32.09 -15.07 14.19
CA GLN A 148 32.36 -14.73 15.60
C GLN A 148 32.07 -13.25 15.85
N GLU A 149 31.39 -12.96 16.95
CA GLU A 149 31.20 -11.60 17.45
C GLU A 149 32.44 -11.12 18.22
N ALA A 150 32.73 -9.82 18.12
CA ALA A 150 33.63 -9.10 19.02
C ALA A 150 33.05 -7.69 19.26
N PRO A 151 33.18 -7.12 20.48
CA PRO A 151 32.28 -6.07 20.95
C PRO A 151 32.69 -4.64 20.57
N VAL A 152 31.74 -3.72 20.80
CA VAL A 152 31.91 -2.27 20.73
C VAL A 152 32.49 -1.74 22.05
N GLU A 153 33.32 -0.70 22.01
CA GLU A 153 33.64 0.09 23.21
C GLU A 153 33.80 1.60 22.88
N GLU A 154 33.16 2.43 23.70
CA GLU A 154 33.21 3.91 23.76
C GLU A 154 34.25 4.34 24.83
N ALA A 155 34.78 5.57 24.96
CA ALA A 155 34.67 6.85 24.24
C ALA A 155 35.85 7.78 24.69
N ALA A 156 35.71 9.10 24.50
CA ALA A 156 36.47 10.21 25.12
C ALA A 156 37.93 10.44 24.65
N GLU A 157 38.51 11.66 24.76
CA GLU A 157 38.01 13.04 24.64
C GLU A 157 39.23 13.98 24.32
N SER A 158 39.01 15.22 23.86
CA SER A 158 40.08 16.18 23.48
C SER A 158 40.56 17.05 24.66
N PRO A 159 41.76 17.70 24.59
CA PRO A 159 41.82 19.07 24.04
C PRO A 159 43.14 19.43 23.30
N ALA A 160 43.30 20.70 22.89
CA ALA A 160 44.42 21.22 22.09
C ALA A 160 45.24 22.33 22.81
N ALA A 161 46.46 22.60 22.32
CA ALA A 161 47.19 23.87 22.52
C ALA A 161 48.38 24.04 21.53
N GLU A 162 48.88 25.26 21.35
CA GLU A 162 49.88 25.66 20.35
C GLU A 162 51.30 25.85 20.93
N ALA A 163 52.34 25.74 20.08
CA ALA A 163 53.62 26.46 20.23
C ALA A 163 54.38 26.56 18.89
N THR A 164 55.16 27.63 18.68
CA THR A 164 55.75 28.01 17.37
C THR A 164 57.28 27.95 17.30
N ALA A 165 57.84 27.63 16.14
CA ALA A 165 59.21 28.01 15.74
C ALA A 165 59.34 28.16 14.21
N SER A 166 60.02 29.21 13.75
CA SER A 166 60.19 29.54 12.31
C SER A 166 61.60 29.22 11.79
N THR A 167 61.71 28.84 10.52
CA THR A 167 62.97 28.86 9.73
C THR A 167 62.68 29.06 8.23
N GLU A 168 63.37 30.01 7.59
CA GLU A 168 63.46 30.23 6.12
C GLU A 168 64.54 29.32 5.49
N ALA A 169 64.60 28.97 4.20
CA ALA A 169 63.73 29.16 3.02
C ALA A 169 64.21 28.22 1.86
N ALA A 170 63.79 28.48 0.61
CA ALA A 170 64.25 27.90 -0.67
C ALA A 170 63.55 26.59 -1.17
N PRO A 171 63.53 26.29 -2.50
CA PRO A 171 62.30 25.77 -3.15
C PRO A 171 62.29 24.33 -3.74
N SER A 172 61.07 23.97 -4.17
CA SER A 172 60.48 22.75 -4.77
C SER A 172 60.99 22.32 -6.19
N PRO A 173 60.50 21.21 -6.82
CA PRO A 173 60.13 19.86 -6.33
C PRO A 173 60.49 18.67 -7.30
N ALA A 174 60.01 17.46 -6.96
CA ALA A 174 59.49 16.39 -7.87
C ALA A 174 60.44 15.76 -8.94
N THR A 175 61.05 14.60 -8.68
CA THR A 175 60.58 13.21 -9.01
C THR A 175 60.46 12.83 -10.50
N VAL A 176 61.16 11.77 -10.91
CA VAL A 176 61.29 11.27 -12.30
C VAL A 176 60.71 9.84 -12.46
N PRO A 177 59.91 9.54 -13.52
CA PRO A 177 59.39 8.19 -13.80
C PRO A 177 60.38 7.28 -14.57
N LYS A 178 60.07 5.98 -14.65
CA LYS A 178 60.94 4.91 -15.21
C LYS A 178 61.12 4.99 -16.75
N PRO A 179 62.26 4.52 -17.29
CA PRO A 179 62.49 4.39 -18.73
C PRO A 179 61.78 3.19 -19.37
N SER A 180 61.54 3.26 -20.68
CA SER A 180 61.03 2.16 -21.52
C SER A 180 62.15 1.47 -22.31
N ALA A 181 61.84 0.32 -22.92
CA ALA A 181 62.83 -0.63 -23.44
C ALA A 181 63.50 -0.25 -24.79
N ILE A 182 64.70 -0.79 -25.02
CA ILE A 182 65.51 -0.62 -26.24
C ILE A 182 65.22 -1.76 -27.24
N PRO A 183 64.93 -1.48 -28.52
CA PRO A 183 64.92 -2.50 -29.57
C PRO A 183 66.35 -2.85 -30.04
N THR A 184 66.62 -4.13 -30.30
CA THR A 184 67.97 -4.66 -30.59
C THR A 184 68.36 -4.59 -32.09
N PRO A 185 69.67 -4.53 -32.41
CA PRO A 185 70.18 -4.27 -33.76
C PRO A 185 70.18 -5.54 -34.65
N ALA A 186 68.99 -6.08 -34.96
CA ALA A 186 68.83 -7.33 -35.73
C ALA A 186 67.87 -7.21 -36.94
N ALA A 187 67.42 -6.01 -37.30
CA ALA A 187 66.37 -5.79 -38.30
C ALA A 187 66.80 -4.98 -39.55
N LEU A 188 68.08 -4.64 -39.70
CA LEU A 188 68.60 -3.82 -40.82
C LEU A 188 69.78 -4.50 -41.55
N ALA A 189 69.53 -5.68 -42.13
CA ALA A 189 70.52 -6.37 -42.96
C ALA A 189 69.88 -7.28 -44.03
N ARG A 190 69.62 -6.73 -45.23
CA ARG A 190 69.53 -7.46 -46.52
C ARG A 190 69.47 -6.47 -47.69
N THR A 191 70.63 -6.23 -48.30
CA THR A 191 70.79 -5.43 -49.52
C THR A 191 70.44 -6.24 -50.78
N ALA A 192 69.92 -5.55 -51.80
CA ALA A 192 69.79 -6.03 -53.18
C ALA A 192 70.37 -4.97 -54.13
N PRO A 193 70.82 -5.33 -55.35
CA PRO A 193 71.90 -4.59 -56.02
C PRO A 193 71.46 -3.33 -56.79
N HIS A 194 72.40 -2.39 -56.91
CA HIS A 194 72.26 -1.19 -57.74
C HIS A 194 72.26 -1.52 -59.25
N PRO A 195 71.41 -0.88 -60.06
CA PRO A 195 71.66 -0.73 -61.50
C PRO A 195 72.81 0.26 -61.76
N VAL A 196 73.40 0.17 -62.96
CA VAL A 196 74.60 0.94 -63.34
C VAL A 196 74.28 2.43 -63.52
N ALA A 197 75.20 3.30 -63.12
CA ALA A 197 75.05 4.74 -63.24
C ALA A 197 74.95 5.21 -64.72
N PRO A 198 73.95 6.02 -65.09
CA PRO A 198 74.02 6.82 -66.30
C PRO A 198 75.11 7.90 -66.15
N VAL A 199 75.63 8.38 -67.28
CA VAL A 199 76.66 9.43 -67.34
C VAL A 199 76.18 10.67 -66.59
N ALA A 200 77.08 11.35 -65.88
CA ALA A 200 76.76 12.55 -65.14
C ALA A 200 76.09 13.60 -66.05
N PRO A 201 74.93 14.18 -65.68
CA PRO A 201 74.53 15.43 -66.29
C PRO A 201 75.63 16.46 -66.02
N THR A 202 75.99 17.22 -67.05
CA THR A 202 76.80 18.43 -66.87
C THR A 202 76.15 19.29 -65.80
N VAL A 203 76.93 19.75 -64.82
CA VAL A 203 76.47 20.73 -63.84
C VAL A 203 75.87 21.90 -64.60
N PRO A 204 74.57 22.22 -64.43
CA PRO A 204 74.08 23.53 -64.81
C PRO A 204 74.83 24.53 -63.95
N GLU A 205 75.53 25.48 -64.57
CA GLU A 205 75.95 26.68 -63.86
C GLU A 205 74.71 27.27 -63.20
N ALA A 206 74.74 27.44 -61.88
CA ALA A 206 73.52 27.45 -61.09
C ALA A 206 72.58 28.57 -61.54
N ASP A 207 71.41 28.20 -62.08
CA ASP A 207 70.30 29.11 -62.32
C ASP A 207 70.10 29.94 -61.04
N HIS A 208 70.37 31.24 -61.17
CA HIS A 208 70.29 32.17 -60.06
C HIS A 208 68.81 32.18 -59.62
N SER A 209 68.52 32.14 -58.31
CA SER A 209 67.11 32.16 -57.89
C SER A 209 66.43 33.41 -58.45
N ALA A 210 65.18 33.30 -58.88
CA ALA A 210 64.49 34.38 -59.60
C ALA A 210 64.50 35.71 -58.81
N SER A 211 64.56 35.62 -57.48
CA SER A 211 64.79 36.70 -56.51
C SER A 211 66.04 37.55 -56.80
N ALA A 212 67.13 36.96 -57.31
CA ALA A 212 68.33 37.70 -57.71
C ALA A 212 68.08 38.68 -58.87
N ALA A 213 67.08 38.43 -59.73
CA ALA A 213 66.70 39.32 -60.83
C ALA A 213 66.08 40.66 -60.37
N PHE A 214 65.75 40.79 -59.09
CA PHE A 214 65.27 42.03 -58.46
C PHE A 214 66.41 42.94 -57.99
N GLY A 215 67.66 42.47 -57.96
CA GLY A 215 68.79 43.25 -57.46
C GLY A 215 69.57 44.01 -58.54
N ARG A 216 70.48 44.89 -58.11
CA ARG A 216 71.58 45.45 -58.92
C ARG A 216 72.81 45.60 -58.03
N VAL A 217 74.01 45.42 -58.57
CA VAL A 217 75.27 45.79 -57.90
C VAL A 217 75.82 47.07 -58.54
N ASP A 218 76.45 47.95 -57.75
CA ASP A 218 77.15 49.13 -58.25
C ASP A 218 78.65 48.87 -58.48
N GLU A 219 79.35 49.84 -59.07
CA GLU A 219 80.80 49.75 -59.37
C GLU A 219 81.69 49.59 -58.11
N ASN A 220 81.12 49.72 -56.90
CA ASN A 220 81.81 49.56 -55.62
C ASN A 220 81.53 48.20 -54.94
N GLY A 221 80.70 47.34 -55.54
CA GLY A 221 80.27 46.09 -54.92
C GLY A 221 79.16 46.25 -53.87
N THR A 222 78.33 47.29 -54.00
CA THR A 222 77.17 47.58 -53.15
C THR A 222 75.91 47.06 -53.82
N VAL A 223 75.12 46.26 -53.10
CA VAL A 223 73.92 45.61 -53.62
C VAL A 223 72.67 46.42 -53.26
N PHE A 224 71.82 46.65 -54.25
CA PHE A 224 70.53 47.31 -54.16
C PHE A 224 69.41 46.35 -54.56
N VAL A 225 68.23 46.48 -53.97
CA VAL A 225 66.99 45.80 -54.39
C VAL A 225 66.03 46.80 -55.02
N ARG A 226 65.41 46.42 -56.14
CA ARG A 226 64.37 47.20 -56.84
C ARG A 226 63.00 46.81 -56.28
N THR A 227 62.31 47.75 -55.63
CA THR A 227 60.90 47.63 -55.20
C THR A 227 60.03 48.56 -56.04
N THR A 228 58.70 48.45 -55.90
CA THR A 228 57.76 49.41 -56.51
C THR A 228 57.92 50.86 -56.01
N GLU A 229 58.54 51.07 -54.85
CA GLU A 229 58.83 52.39 -54.28
C GLU A 229 60.20 52.98 -54.74
N GLY A 230 61.11 52.16 -55.28
CA GLY A 230 62.42 52.61 -55.76
C GLY A 230 63.55 51.60 -55.54
N GLU A 231 64.80 52.07 -55.60
CA GLU A 231 65.98 51.27 -55.27
C GLU A 231 66.37 51.46 -53.80
N ARG A 232 66.46 50.36 -53.06
CA ARG A 232 66.86 50.34 -51.64
C ARG A 232 68.23 49.69 -51.50
N GLU A 233 69.16 50.34 -50.81
CA GLU A 233 70.46 49.76 -50.48
C GLU A 233 70.28 48.58 -49.52
N VAL A 234 70.94 47.45 -49.83
CA VAL A 234 70.89 46.21 -49.05
C VAL A 234 72.20 45.98 -48.30
N GLY A 235 73.31 46.41 -48.89
CA GLY A 235 74.67 46.35 -48.31
C GLY A 235 75.71 45.84 -49.31
N SER A 236 76.98 45.85 -48.91
CA SER A 236 78.08 45.36 -49.74
C SER A 236 78.51 43.94 -49.35
N TYR A 237 79.02 43.17 -50.33
CA TYR A 237 79.63 41.85 -50.12
C TYR A 237 81.05 41.82 -50.74
N PRO A 238 82.08 42.27 -50.00
CA PRO A 238 83.41 42.51 -50.57
C PRO A 238 84.13 41.23 -51.02
N GLY A 239 84.74 41.28 -52.21
CA GLY A 239 85.67 40.25 -52.69
C GLY A 239 85.06 39.08 -53.46
N ALA A 240 83.77 39.16 -53.83
CA ALA A 240 83.11 38.23 -54.76
C ALA A 240 82.63 38.97 -56.02
N THR A 241 82.14 38.22 -57.02
CA THR A 241 81.52 38.80 -58.22
C THR A 241 80.10 39.29 -57.95
N ASP A 242 79.59 40.19 -58.79
CA ASP A 242 78.25 40.76 -58.71
C ASP A 242 77.15 39.69 -58.62
N ALA A 243 77.29 38.60 -59.39
CA ALA A 243 76.36 37.47 -59.40
C ALA A 243 76.38 36.67 -58.09
N GLU A 244 77.56 36.49 -57.47
CA GLU A 244 77.70 35.83 -56.17
C GLU A 244 77.13 36.70 -55.04
N ALA A 245 77.39 38.01 -55.07
CA ALA A 245 76.84 38.98 -54.13
C ALA A 245 75.30 39.03 -54.19
N LEU A 246 74.73 39.12 -55.40
CA LEU A 246 73.28 39.02 -55.61
C LEU A 246 72.73 37.68 -55.12
N THR A 247 73.38 36.57 -55.44
CA THR A 247 72.95 35.22 -55.00
C THR A 247 72.96 35.07 -53.47
N TYR A 248 73.90 35.69 -52.76
CA TYR A 248 73.94 35.67 -51.30
C TYR A 248 72.74 36.38 -50.66
N PHE A 249 72.38 37.57 -51.17
CA PHE A 249 71.21 38.30 -50.66
C PHE A 249 69.87 37.73 -51.17
N ALA A 250 69.86 37.08 -52.34
CA ALA A 250 68.70 36.38 -52.88
C ALA A 250 68.34 35.14 -52.05
N ARG A 251 69.32 34.31 -51.69
CA ARG A 251 69.09 33.12 -50.84
C ARG A 251 68.44 33.46 -49.49
N LYS A 252 68.81 34.60 -48.88
CA LYS A 252 68.18 35.08 -47.64
C LYS A 252 66.72 35.51 -47.84
N TYR A 253 66.38 36.11 -48.99
CA TYR A 253 64.98 36.35 -49.34
C TYR A 253 64.24 35.01 -49.52
N ASP A 254 64.84 34.06 -50.22
CA ASP A 254 64.25 32.74 -50.47
C ASP A 254 64.01 31.97 -49.15
N GLU A 255 64.92 32.07 -48.18
CA GLU A 255 64.77 31.54 -46.82
C GLU A 255 63.60 32.18 -46.06
N LEU A 256 63.46 33.51 -46.10
CA LEU A 256 62.36 34.24 -45.46
C LEU A 256 61.01 33.89 -46.13
N PHE A 257 60.95 33.85 -47.46
CA PHE A 257 59.75 33.50 -48.21
C PHE A 257 59.35 32.02 -47.99
N ALA A 258 60.32 31.10 -47.96
CA ALA A 258 60.07 29.71 -47.59
C ALA A 258 59.52 29.59 -46.16
N SER A 259 60.01 30.41 -45.21
CA SER A 259 59.46 30.43 -43.85
C SER A 259 58.04 30.99 -43.77
N ALA A 260 57.67 31.95 -44.65
CA ALA A 260 56.29 32.42 -44.80
C ALA A 260 55.38 31.30 -45.32
N VAL A 261 55.79 30.58 -46.36
CA VAL A 261 55.06 29.43 -46.91
C VAL A 261 54.90 28.30 -45.88
N LEU A 262 55.93 28.02 -45.07
CA LEU A 262 55.82 27.04 -43.97
C LEU A 262 54.87 27.51 -42.85
N LEU A 263 54.76 28.82 -42.62
CA LEU A 263 53.85 29.40 -41.64
C LEU A 263 52.39 29.37 -42.14
N GLU A 264 52.16 29.61 -43.43
CA GLU A 264 50.86 29.38 -44.10
C GLU A 264 50.45 27.89 -44.03
N GLN A 265 51.37 26.98 -44.33
CA GLN A 265 51.09 25.53 -44.22
C GLN A 265 50.72 25.14 -42.78
N ARG A 266 51.39 25.73 -41.77
CA ARG A 266 50.99 25.58 -40.35
C ARG A 266 49.63 26.19 -40.03
N LEU A 267 49.25 27.29 -40.67
CA LEU A 267 47.95 27.92 -40.49
C LEU A 267 46.81 26.99 -40.95
N ALA A 268 47.01 26.27 -42.05
CA ALA A 268 46.08 25.29 -42.59
C ALA A 268 45.95 23.99 -41.75
N LEU A 269 46.89 23.68 -40.86
CA LEU A 269 46.80 22.50 -39.98
C LEU A 269 45.78 22.74 -38.84
N PRO A 270 44.76 21.88 -38.65
CA PRO A 270 43.77 22.05 -37.59
C PRO A 270 44.38 22.10 -36.18
N GLU A 271 45.37 21.22 -35.92
CA GLU A 271 46.02 21.04 -34.61
C GLU A 271 46.86 22.24 -34.12
N VAL A 272 47.16 23.22 -34.98
CA VAL A 272 48.02 24.37 -34.64
C VAL A 272 47.18 25.58 -34.25
N PRO A 273 47.18 26.05 -32.98
CA PRO A 273 46.37 27.18 -32.55
C PRO A 273 46.68 28.48 -33.32
N SER A 274 45.65 29.29 -33.60
CA SER A 274 45.79 30.60 -34.25
C SER A 274 46.81 31.53 -33.55
N LYS A 275 46.95 31.39 -32.22
CA LYS A 275 47.97 32.09 -31.42
C LYS A 275 49.39 31.75 -31.84
N ASP A 276 49.70 30.47 -32.01
CA ASP A 276 51.08 30.00 -32.24
C ASP A 276 51.56 30.42 -33.65
N VAL A 277 50.63 30.41 -34.62
CA VAL A 277 50.86 31.00 -35.94
C VAL A 277 51.02 32.52 -35.85
N SER A 278 50.26 33.21 -35.01
CA SER A 278 50.36 34.67 -34.81
C SER A 278 51.67 35.12 -34.17
N ASP A 279 52.21 34.35 -33.22
CA ASP A 279 53.52 34.63 -32.62
C ASP A 279 54.66 34.29 -33.59
N GLY A 280 54.48 33.25 -34.42
CA GLY A 280 55.33 32.98 -35.59
C GLY A 280 55.34 34.14 -36.59
N LEU A 281 54.15 34.67 -36.95
CA LEU A 281 54.02 35.80 -37.89
C LEU A 281 54.68 37.06 -37.35
N LYS A 282 54.54 37.37 -36.05
CA LYS A 282 55.27 38.47 -35.40
C LYS A 282 56.79 38.31 -35.53
N THR A 283 57.29 37.09 -35.30
CA THR A 283 58.73 36.81 -35.36
C THR A 283 59.24 36.99 -36.80
N LEU A 284 58.51 36.48 -37.78
CA LEU A 284 58.85 36.62 -39.19
C LEU A 284 58.74 38.08 -39.67
N ALA A 285 57.68 38.81 -39.31
CA ALA A 285 57.53 40.22 -39.66
C ALA A 285 58.65 41.10 -39.08
N ALA A 286 59.15 40.78 -37.88
CA ALA A 286 60.34 41.44 -37.32
C ALA A 286 61.60 41.09 -38.12
N GLN A 287 61.80 39.80 -38.45
CA GLN A 287 62.93 39.36 -39.28
C GLN A 287 62.94 40.04 -40.66
N VAL A 288 61.78 40.11 -41.33
CA VAL A 288 61.61 40.75 -42.65
C VAL A 288 61.83 42.27 -42.59
N LYS A 289 61.39 42.93 -41.51
CA LYS A 289 61.60 44.37 -41.33
C LYS A 289 63.09 44.75 -41.27
N ASP A 290 63.89 43.95 -40.57
CA ASP A 290 65.33 44.19 -40.38
C ASP A 290 66.17 43.44 -41.45
N ALA A 291 65.54 42.91 -42.51
CA ALA A 291 66.17 42.04 -43.50
C ALA A 291 66.93 42.80 -44.61
N ALA A 292 68.25 42.75 -44.57
CA ALA A 292 69.10 43.02 -45.72
C ALA A 292 69.04 41.83 -46.71
N VAL A 293 68.10 41.86 -47.67
CA VAL A 293 67.86 40.82 -48.69
C VAL A 293 67.49 41.40 -50.06
N VAL A 294 67.57 40.57 -51.11
CA VAL A 294 67.23 40.93 -52.50
C VAL A 294 66.15 39.97 -53.03
N GLY A 295 65.00 40.49 -53.45
CA GLY A 295 63.91 39.68 -53.98
C GLY A 295 62.61 40.48 -54.10
N ASP A 296 61.51 39.77 -54.33
CA ASP A 296 60.17 40.37 -54.46
C ASP A 296 59.58 40.72 -53.09
N LEU A 297 60.00 41.85 -52.53
CA LEU A 297 59.54 42.30 -51.22
C LEU A 297 58.03 42.58 -51.19
N ASP A 298 57.42 42.88 -52.33
CA ASP A 298 56.00 43.17 -52.45
C ASP A 298 55.18 41.86 -52.41
N ALA A 299 55.65 40.79 -53.07
CA ALA A 299 55.09 39.45 -52.93
C ALA A 299 55.28 38.86 -51.52
N LEU A 300 56.41 39.12 -50.86
CA LEU A 300 56.62 38.71 -49.47
C LEU A 300 55.69 39.47 -48.50
N ALA A 301 55.50 40.78 -48.70
CA ALA A 301 54.55 41.57 -47.91
C ALA A 301 53.11 41.04 -48.09
N ALA A 302 52.67 40.84 -49.33
CA ALA A 302 51.38 40.23 -49.63
C ALA A 302 51.20 38.86 -48.95
N LYS A 303 52.27 38.04 -48.89
CA LYS A 303 52.22 36.73 -48.24
C LYS A 303 52.05 36.83 -46.71
N LEU A 304 52.63 37.84 -46.06
CA LEU A 304 52.41 38.10 -44.64
C LEU A 304 50.98 38.57 -44.36
N ASP A 305 50.39 39.39 -45.25
CA ASP A 305 48.99 39.85 -45.14
C ASP A 305 47.96 38.73 -45.41
N GLU A 306 48.25 37.80 -46.33
CA GLU A 306 47.46 36.56 -46.50
C GLU A 306 47.44 35.74 -45.20
N ILE A 307 48.62 35.51 -44.59
CA ILE A 307 48.75 34.76 -43.32
C ILE A 307 48.02 35.50 -42.19
N GLN A 308 48.13 36.84 -42.11
CA GLN A 308 47.41 37.65 -41.12
C GLN A 308 45.90 37.53 -41.26
N SER A 309 45.39 37.57 -42.49
CA SER A 309 43.96 37.44 -42.82
C SER A 309 43.43 36.04 -42.52
N GLY A 310 44.23 35.00 -42.80
CA GLY A 310 43.91 33.62 -42.44
C GLY A 310 43.94 33.38 -40.91
N ILE A 311 44.85 34.02 -40.16
CA ILE A 311 44.86 33.97 -38.69
C ILE A 311 43.59 34.59 -38.12
N ALA A 312 43.16 35.75 -38.63
CA ALA A 312 41.92 36.39 -38.19
C ALA A 312 40.69 35.48 -38.46
N SER A 313 40.66 34.84 -39.62
CA SER A 313 39.63 33.87 -40.01
C SER A 313 39.62 32.64 -39.09
N LYS A 314 40.78 31.99 -38.88
CA LYS A 314 40.93 30.83 -38.00
C LYS A 314 40.58 31.15 -36.55
N ARG A 315 41.01 32.30 -36.03
CA ARG A 315 40.66 32.79 -34.69
C ARG A 315 39.15 32.98 -34.52
N THR A 316 38.44 33.37 -35.58
CA THR A 316 36.98 33.54 -35.57
C THR A 316 36.29 32.18 -35.44
N VAL A 317 36.71 31.19 -36.26
CA VAL A 317 36.22 29.80 -36.18
C VAL A 317 36.53 29.16 -34.82
N GLU A 318 37.77 29.30 -34.32
CA GLU A 318 38.14 28.85 -32.97
C GLU A 318 37.31 29.52 -31.87
N GLN A 319 36.88 30.78 -32.05
CA GLN A 319 36.04 31.48 -31.09
C GLN A 319 34.56 31.05 -31.17
N GLN A 320 34.06 30.75 -32.37
CA GLN A 320 32.73 30.18 -32.60
C GLN A 320 32.62 28.79 -31.96
N HIS A 321 33.52 27.85 -32.28
CA HIS A 321 33.52 26.51 -31.66
C HIS A 321 33.65 26.54 -30.14
N ARG A 322 34.45 27.46 -29.58
CA ARG A 322 34.52 27.63 -28.11
C ARG A 322 33.25 28.27 -27.53
N ALA A 323 32.49 29.05 -28.30
CA ALA A 323 31.20 29.59 -27.86
C ALA A 323 30.10 28.51 -27.92
N GLU A 324 30.04 27.75 -29.02
CA GLU A 324 29.17 26.58 -29.20
C GLU A 324 29.38 25.55 -28.08
N ALA A 325 30.63 25.17 -27.79
CA ALA A 325 30.97 24.22 -26.75
C ALA A 325 30.63 24.71 -25.32
N ARG A 326 30.65 26.04 -25.07
CA ARG A 326 30.14 26.61 -23.82
C ARG A 326 28.61 26.61 -23.79
N ALA A 327 27.94 26.98 -24.89
CA ALA A 327 26.48 26.99 -24.96
C ALA A 327 25.89 25.58 -24.75
N ALA A 328 26.51 24.55 -25.35
CA ALA A 328 26.18 23.15 -25.10
C ALA A 328 26.37 22.77 -23.62
N ALA A 329 27.55 23.05 -23.05
CA ALA A 329 27.82 22.74 -21.65
C ALA A 329 26.93 23.51 -20.65
N THR A 330 26.42 24.69 -21.01
CA THR A 330 25.38 25.39 -20.24
C THR A 330 24.03 24.68 -20.37
N ALA A 331 23.61 24.32 -21.59
CA ALA A 331 22.33 23.65 -21.84
C ALA A 331 22.24 22.26 -21.19
N GLU A 332 23.33 21.48 -21.23
CA GLU A 332 23.44 20.19 -20.52
C GLU A 332 23.24 20.35 -19.01
N ARG A 333 23.90 21.34 -18.40
CA ARG A 333 23.80 21.60 -16.95
C ARG A 333 22.45 22.17 -16.57
N GLU A 334 21.87 23.06 -17.39
CA GLU A 334 20.51 23.58 -17.22
C GLU A 334 19.48 22.45 -17.29
N ALA A 335 19.64 21.45 -18.17
CA ALA A 335 18.77 20.28 -18.22
C ALA A 335 18.82 19.45 -16.91
N ILE A 336 20.01 19.25 -16.34
CA ILE A 336 20.19 18.59 -15.03
C ILE A 336 19.49 19.39 -13.91
N VAL A 337 19.58 20.72 -13.94
CA VAL A 337 18.87 21.60 -12.98
C VAL A 337 17.36 21.49 -13.16
N ALA A 338 16.87 21.60 -14.39
CA ALA A 338 15.43 21.57 -14.72
C ALA A 338 14.79 20.21 -14.40
N GLU A 339 15.50 19.09 -14.57
CA GLU A 339 14.99 17.77 -14.15
C GLU A 339 14.95 17.66 -12.61
N ALA A 340 15.97 18.16 -11.90
CA ALA A 340 15.96 18.19 -10.45
C ALA A 340 14.83 19.08 -9.89
N GLU A 341 14.57 20.23 -10.51
CA GLU A 341 13.45 21.12 -10.19
C GLU A 341 12.09 20.45 -10.51
N SER A 342 11.99 19.72 -11.63
CA SER A 342 10.80 18.94 -12.00
C SER A 342 10.51 17.79 -11.01
N ILE A 343 11.55 17.13 -10.49
CA ILE A 343 11.42 16.10 -9.45
C ILE A 343 11.01 16.71 -8.10
N ALA A 344 11.59 17.86 -7.74
CA ALA A 344 11.31 18.54 -6.47
C ALA A 344 9.97 19.28 -6.44
N GLY A 345 9.46 19.74 -7.60
CA GLY A 345 8.20 20.45 -7.74
C GLY A 345 6.95 19.57 -7.89
N GLN A 346 7.10 18.25 -7.89
CA GLN A 346 5.96 17.33 -7.89
C GLN A 346 5.20 17.37 -6.56
N PRO A 347 3.85 17.25 -6.57
CA PRO A 347 3.09 17.13 -5.33
C PRO A 347 3.40 15.78 -4.65
N GLU A 348 3.53 15.75 -3.33
CA GLU A 348 4.02 14.58 -2.57
C GLU A 348 3.27 13.28 -2.88
N SER A 349 1.96 13.34 -3.15
CA SER A 349 1.12 12.19 -3.53
C SER A 349 1.46 11.55 -4.88
N LYS A 350 2.29 12.20 -5.71
CA LYS A 350 2.78 11.67 -7.00
C LYS A 350 4.27 11.30 -6.97
N ILE A 351 5.02 11.74 -5.96
CA ILE A 351 6.48 11.51 -5.89
C ILE A 351 6.75 10.01 -5.65
N GLN A 352 7.44 9.38 -6.59
CA GLN A 352 7.91 8.00 -6.47
C GLN A 352 9.21 7.96 -5.65
N TRP A 353 9.14 8.22 -4.34
CA TRP A 353 10.28 8.54 -3.46
C TRP A 353 11.54 7.67 -3.66
N LYS A 354 11.41 6.36 -3.89
CA LYS A 354 12.53 5.44 -4.14
C LYS A 354 13.21 5.70 -5.49
N THR A 355 12.42 5.91 -6.54
CA THR A 355 12.89 6.14 -7.92
C THR A 355 13.34 7.58 -8.11
N SER A 356 12.53 8.57 -7.69
CA SER A 356 12.89 9.99 -7.66
C SER A 356 14.16 10.21 -6.83
N GLY A 357 14.27 9.54 -5.69
CA GLY A 357 15.47 9.56 -4.84
C GLY A 357 16.65 8.75 -5.35
N ALA A 358 16.51 8.02 -6.47
CA ALA A 358 17.61 7.46 -7.25
C ALA A 358 18.05 8.42 -8.35
N ARG A 359 17.11 8.93 -9.16
CA ARG A 359 17.40 9.91 -10.22
C ARG A 359 18.04 11.20 -9.66
N MET A 360 17.60 11.67 -8.49
CA MET A 360 18.22 12.82 -7.78
C MET A 360 19.68 12.58 -7.35
N ARG A 361 20.12 11.31 -7.19
CA ARG A 361 21.53 10.97 -6.96
C ARG A 361 22.31 10.85 -8.27
N GLU A 362 21.68 10.30 -9.31
CA GLU A 362 22.25 10.22 -10.65
C GLU A 362 22.53 11.61 -11.23
N LEU A 363 21.55 12.52 -11.18
CA LEU A 363 21.68 13.94 -11.55
C LEU A 363 22.82 14.66 -10.81
N LEU A 364 23.07 14.31 -9.55
CA LEU A 364 24.21 14.84 -8.77
C LEU A 364 25.55 14.32 -9.30
N ASP A 365 25.62 13.07 -9.75
CA ASP A 365 26.85 12.46 -10.27
C ASP A 365 27.10 12.84 -11.74
N GLU A 366 26.05 13.05 -12.53
CA GLU A 366 26.06 13.75 -13.82
C GLU A 366 26.62 15.17 -13.63
N TRP A 367 26.07 15.96 -12.70
CA TRP A 367 26.57 17.31 -12.39
C TRP A 367 28.08 17.30 -12.05
N LYS A 368 28.54 16.37 -11.21
CA LYS A 368 29.98 16.17 -10.90
C LYS A 368 30.80 15.74 -12.12
N ALA A 369 30.20 15.07 -13.12
CA ALA A 369 30.87 14.74 -14.37
C ALA A 369 31.02 15.99 -15.26
N HIS A 370 29.96 16.77 -15.46
CA HIS A 370 30.04 18.03 -16.22
C HIS A 370 31.00 19.05 -15.55
N GLN A 371 31.09 19.10 -14.22
CA GLN A 371 32.11 19.92 -13.51
C GLN A 371 33.58 19.47 -13.77
N ARG A 372 33.80 18.22 -14.17
CA ARG A 372 35.13 17.68 -14.52
C ARG A 372 35.43 17.72 -16.02
N SER A 373 34.48 18.14 -16.85
CA SER A 373 34.66 18.28 -18.30
C SER A 373 35.67 19.39 -18.67
N ALA A 374 36.20 19.33 -19.90
CA ALA A 374 37.12 20.35 -20.40
C ALA A 374 36.44 21.71 -20.66
N THR A 375 35.12 21.72 -20.88
CA THR A 375 34.28 22.90 -21.13
C THR A 375 33.90 23.58 -19.80
N ARG A 376 34.84 24.35 -19.25
CA ARG A 376 34.54 25.27 -18.13
C ARG A 376 33.62 26.40 -18.60
N LEU A 377 32.60 26.69 -17.80
CA LEU A 377 31.77 27.88 -17.96
C LEU A 377 32.37 29.03 -17.14
N ASP A 378 31.72 30.18 -17.13
CA ASP A 378 32.05 31.23 -16.19
C ASP A 378 31.52 30.90 -14.77
N ARG A 379 32.14 31.52 -13.76
CA ARG A 379 31.85 31.23 -12.34
C ARG A 379 30.47 31.68 -11.89
N GLU A 380 29.86 32.66 -12.55
CA GLU A 380 28.55 33.21 -12.18
C GLU A 380 27.42 32.27 -12.64
N THR A 381 27.47 31.85 -13.91
CA THR A 381 26.59 30.81 -14.47
C THR A 381 26.70 29.51 -13.66
N GLU A 382 27.90 29.03 -13.34
CA GLU A 382 28.08 27.82 -12.53
C GLU A 382 27.50 27.96 -11.10
N SER A 383 27.64 29.14 -10.47
CA SER A 383 27.10 29.41 -9.13
C SER A 383 25.57 29.49 -9.13
N ASN A 384 24.97 30.11 -10.15
CA ASN A 384 23.52 30.26 -10.26
C ASN A 384 22.84 28.91 -10.51
N LEU A 385 23.36 28.13 -11.45
CA LEU A 385 22.91 26.76 -11.73
C LEU A 385 23.07 25.84 -10.49
N TRP A 386 24.22 25.89 -9.82
CA TRP A 386 24.45 25.12 -8.59
C TRP A 386 23.48 25.49 -7.46
N THR A 387 23.17 26.78 -7.31
CA THR A 387 22.25 27.27 -6.27
C THR A 387 20.85 26.72 -6.49
N ARG A 388 20.35 26.75 -7.73
CA ARG A 388 19.07 26.14 -8.13
C ARG A 388 19.04 24.63 -7.89
N PHE A 389 20.03 23.90 -8.40
CA PHE A 389 20.14 22.45 -8.23
C PHE A 389 20.18 22.03 -6.75
N SER A 390 20.99 22.72 -5.94
CA SER A 390 21.10 22.49 -4.51
C SER A 390 19.78 22.79 -3.79
N ALA A 391 19.09 23.88 -4.13
CA ALA A 391 17.80 24.21 -3.56
C ALA A 391 16.73 23.15 -3.88
N ALA A 392 16.61 22.73 -5.14
CA ALA A 392 15.68 21.68 -5.58
C ALA A 392 15.94 20.36 -4.84
N ARG A 393 17.21 19.91 -4.81
CA ARG A 393 17.60 18.69 -4.08
C ARG A 393 17.30 18.80 -2.59
N ASN A 394 17.67 19.90 -1.94
CA ASN A 394 17.45 20.08 -0.50
C ASN A 394 15.96 20.14 -0.15
N GLY A 395 15.14 20.70 -1.05
CA GLY A 395 13.67 20.63 -0.96
C GLY A 395 13.16 19.18 -1.00
N PHE A 396 13.58 18.41 -2.01
CA PHE A 396 13.24 16.99 -2.15
C PHE A 396 13.69 16.16 -0.93
N ASP A 397 14.95 16.27 -0.50
CA ASP A 397 15.49 15.53 0.65
C ASP A 397 14.84 15.97 1.99
N LYS A 398 14.29 17.21 2.08
CA LYS A 398 13.46 17.66 3.21
C LYS A 398 12.07 17.03 3.17
N ALA A 399 11.35 17.16 2.05
CA ALA A 399 10.00 16.62 1.88
C ALA A 399 9.98 15.10 2.10
N ARG A 400 10.96 14.38 1.54
CA ARG A 400 11.14 12.93 1.74
C ARG A 400 11.26 12.56 3.21
N ARG A 401 12.05 13.32 3.99
CA ARG A 401 12.22 13.09 5.44
C ARG A 401 10.91 13.31 6.19
N THR A 402 10.19 14.40 5.89
CA THR A 402 8.89 14.70 6.50
C THR A 402 7.84 13.63 6.17
N HIS A 403 7.79 13.17 4.92
CA HIS A 403 6.85 12.14 4.48
C HIS A 403 7.05 10.81 5.23
N PHE A 404 8.28 10.29 5.27
CA PHE A 404 8.54 9.02 5.99
C PHE A 404 8.37 9.18 7.51
N ALA A 405 8.79 10.30 8.11
CA ALA A 405 8.53 10.55 9.53
C ALA A 405 7.02 10.60 9.86
N GLY A 406 6.19 11.11 8.95
CA GLY A 406 4.73 11.09 9.09
C GLY A 406 4.14 9.67 8.99
N LEU A 407 4.64 8.84 8.07
CA LEU A 407 4.26 7.43 7.98
C LEU A 407 4.67 6.64 9.22
N ASP A 408 5.91 6.80 9.69
CA ASP A 408 6.43 6.11 10.87
C ASP A 408 5.67 6.53 12.15
N ALA A 409 5.30 7.80 12.28
CA ALA A 409 4.44 8.28 13.36
C ALA A 409 3.04 7.65 13.31
N ALA A 410 2.39 7.62 12.13
CA ALA A 410 1.09 7.00 11.96
C ALA A 410 1.11 5.48 12.22
N HIS A 411 2.16 4.78 11.79
CA HIS A 411 2.38 3.37 12.11
C HIS A 411 2.59 3.15 13.61
N GLY A 412 3.27 4.08 14.31
CA GLY A 412 3.48 4.05 15.75
C GLY A 412 2.19 4.27 16.57
N GLU A 413 1.35 5.22 16.16
CA GLU A 413 0.03 5.47 16.76
C GLU A 413 -0.91 4.27 16.56
N ALA A 414 -0.95 3.73 15.34
CA ALA A 414 -1.69 2.51 15.02
C ALA A 414 -1.23 1.31 15.86
N LYS A 415 0.09 1.13 16.00
CA LYS A 415 0.71 0.09 16.84
C LYS A 415 0.31 0.24 18.30
N SER A 416 0.49 1.42 18.89
CA SER A 416 0.16 1.69 20.30
C SER A 416 -1.33 1.46 20.58
N THR A 417 -2.20 1.89 19.66
CA THR A 417 -3.64 1.64 19.74
C THR A 417 -3.95 0.14 19.72
N LYS A 418 -3.32 -0.62 18.82
CA LYS A 418 -3.48 -2.09 18.72
C LYS A 418 -2.89 -2.84 19.92
N GLU A 419 -1.79 -2.36 20.49
CA GLU A 419 -1.19 -2.90 21.72
C GLU A 419 -2.14 -2.73 22.92
N ARG A 420 -2.82 -1.57 23.04
CA ARG A 420 -3.93 -1.41 24.00
C ARG A 420 -5.06 -2.41 23.72
N LEU A 421 -5.54 -2.51 22.48
CA LEU A 421 -6.67 -3.40 22.14
C LEU A 421 -6.35 -4.89 22.39
N VAL A 422 -5.11 -5.31 22.20
CA VAL A 422 -4.62 -6.64 22.58
C VAL A 422 -4.62 -6.82 24.09
N ALA A 423 -4.08 -5.87 24.85
CA ALA A 423 -4.09 -5.94 26.31
C ALA A 423 -5.51 -5.89 26.90
N ASP A 424 -6.45 -5.20 26.23
CA ASP A 424 -7.87 -5.17 26.59
C ASP A 424 -8.56 -6.51 26.29
N ALA A 425 -8.23 -7.15 25.16
CA ALA A 425 -8.71 -8.49 24.81
C ALA A 425 -8.15 -9.57 25.75
N GLU A 426 -6.85 -9.53 26.07
CA GLU A 426 -6.18 -10.48 26.96
C GLU A 426 -6.74 -10.44 28.40
N ARG A 427 -7.16 -9.26 28.89
CA ARG A 427 -7.87 -9.15 30.18
C ARG A 427 -9.31 -9.68 30.16
N LEU A 428 -9.91 -9.83 28.98
CA LEU A 428 -11.27 -10.36 28.80
C LEU A 428 -11.30 -11.86 28.49
N ALA A 429 -10.16 -12.45 28.10
CA ALA A 429 -10.05 -13.84 27.65
C ALA A 429 -10.56 -14.89 28.66
N SER A 430 -10.51 -14.59 29.96
CA SER A 430 -10.92 -15.46 31.07
C SER A 430 -12.22 -15.00 31.78
N SER A 431 -12.95 -14.04 31.22
CA SER A 431 -14.20 -13.54 31.81
C SER A 431 -15.36 -14.50 31.58
N THR A 432 -16.12 -14.80 32.64
CA THR A 432 -17.32 -15.65 32.58
C THR A 432 -18.63 -14.86 32.38
N ASP A 433 -18.58 -13.53 32.30
CA ASP A 433 -19.72 -12.73 31.80
C ASP A 433 -19.79 -12.86 30.27
N TRP A 434 -20.37 -13.97 29.81
CA TRP A 434 -20.44 -14.34 28.41
C TRP A 434 -21.10 -13.27 27.53
N ALA A 435 -22.14 -12.61 28.03
CA ALA A 435 -22.95 -11.67 27.26
C ALA A 435 -22.26 -10.30 27.13
N ALA A 436 -21.80 -9.70 28.23
CA ALA A 436 -21.14 -8.41 28.17
C ALA A 436 -19.75 -8.52 27.50
N THR A 437 -19.04 -9.63 27.74
CA THR A 437 -17.69 -9.85 27.19
C THR A 437 -17.72 -10.12 25.69
N ALA A 438 -18.67 -10.91 25.17
CA ALA A 438 -18.85 -11.04 23.71
C ALA A 438 -19.16 -9.69 23.05
N GLY A 439 -19.98 -8.86 23.71
CA GLY A 439 -20.23 -7.47 23.30
C GLY A 439 -18.98 -6.59 23.34
N ALA A 440 -18.07 -6.81 24.29
CA ALA A 440 -16.79 -6.10 24.39
C ALA A 440 -15.80 -6.52 23.29
N PHE A 441 -15.62 -7.83 23.04
CA PHE A 441 -14.81 -8.32 21.91
C PHE A 441 -15.29 -7.76 20.56
N LYS A 442 -16.61 -7.61 20.35
CA LYS A 442 -17.15 -6.94 19.16
C LYS A 442 -16.73 -5.47 19.06
N ARG A 443 -16.78 -4.70 20.16
CA ARG A 443 -16.29 -3.31 20.17
C ARG A 443 -14.79 -3.22 19.88
N LEU A 444 -13.98 -4.07 20.51
CA LEU A 444 -12.54 -4.13 20.28
C LEU A 444 -12.20 -4.49 18.82
N MET A 445 -12.95 -5.39 18.18
CA MET A 445 -12.83 -5.68 16.74
C MET A 445 -13.13 -4.46 15.85
N ASP A 446 -14.13 -3.64 16.22
CA ASP A 446 -14.48 -2.44 15.46
C ASP A 446 -13.53 -1.26 15.74
N GLU A 447 -12.91 -1.19 16.93
CA GLU A 447 -11.77 -0.31 17.20
C GLU A 447 -10.53 -0.75 16.42
N TRP A 448 -10.21 -2.06 16.39
CA TRP A 448 -9.09 -2.63 15.64
C TRP A 448 -9.14 -2.30 14.15
N ARG A 449 -10.35 -2.37 13.56
CA ARG A 449 -10.61 -1.97 12.16
C ARG A 449 -10.39 -0.48 11.91
N ARG A 450 -10.57 0.38 12.91
CA ARG A 450 -10.37 1.84 12.83
C ARG A 450 -8.93 2.27 13.13
N ALA A 451 -8.19 1.49 13.92
CA ALA A 451 -6.82 1.75 14.37
C ALA A 451 -5.73 1.68 13.26
N GLY A 452 -6.09 1.77 11.98
CA GLY A 452 -5.14 1.85 10.86
C GLY A 452 -4.28 0.60 10.64
N ARG A 453 -3.00 0.83 10.31
CA ARG A 453 -1.96 -0.18 10.02
C ARG A 453 -0.70 0.18 10.79
N ALA A 454 -0.12 -0.77 11.52
CA ALA A 454 1.26 -0.65 12.01
C ALA A 454 2.25 -1.14 10.92
N SER A 455 3.51 -1.36 11.30
CA SER A 455 4.40 -2.19 10.50
C SER A 455 3.78 -3.58 10.29
N ARG A 456 3.98 -4.22 9.13
CA ARG A 456 3.35 -5.53 8.85
C ARG A 456 3.68 -6.57 9.94
N ALA A 457 4.92 -6.61 10.40
CA ALA A 457 5.36 -7.57 11.42
C ALA A 457 4.74 -7.29 12.80
N ASP A 458 4.45 -6.02 13.13
CA ASP A 458 3.69 -5.70 14.35
C ASP A 458 2.20 -6.01 14.18
N ASP A 459 1.57 -5.67 13.05
CA ASP A 459 0.16 -5.98 12.76
C ASP A 459 -0.09 -7.50 12.81
N ASP A 460 0.76 -8.31 12.15
CA ASP A 460 0.64 -9.78 12.14
C ASP A 460 0.82 -10.38 13.56
N ARG A 461 1.80 -9.88 14.35
CA ARG A 461 2.05 -10.34 15.75
C ARG A 461 0.91 -9.96 16.70
N LEU A 462 0.42 -8.72 16.61
CA LEU A 462 -0.64 -8.21 17.48
C LEU A 462 -1.99 -8.84 17.13
N TRP A 463 -2.25 -9.10 15.85
CA TRP A 463 -3.45 -9.83 15.42
C TRP A 463 -3.48 -11.26 15.97
N SER A 464 -2.35 -11.96 15.92
CA SER A 464 -2.21 -13.32 16.50
C SER A 464 -2.57 -13.34 18.00
N ARG A 465 -2.03 -12.40 18.80
CA ARG A 465 -2.37 -12.26 20.22
C ARG A 465 -3.84 -11.92 20.45
N PHE A 466 -4.39 -10.96 19.70
CA PHE A 466 -5.81 -10.60 19.78
C PHE A 466 -6.72 -11.80 19.50
N LYS A 467 -6.38 -12.57 18.47
CA LYS A 467 -7.16 -13.73 18.03
C LYS A 467 -7.07 -14.88 19.04
N ALA A 468 -5.89 -15.17 19.58
CA ALA A 468 -5.73 -16.15 20.66
C ALA A 468 -6.56 -15.80 21.92
N ALA A 469 -6.58 -14.52 22.32
CA ALA A 469 -7.41 -14.05 23.44
C ALA A 469 -8.92 -14.18 23.18
N GLN A 470 -9.35 -13.89 21.94
CA GLN A 470 -10.73 -14.10 21.49
C GLN A 470 -11.11 -15.58 21.49
N ASP A 471 -10.26 -16.45 20.94
CA ASP A 471 -10.54 -17.87 20.78
C ASP A 471 -10.55 -18.60 22.13
N SER A 472 -9.68 -18.21 23.07
CA SER A 472 -9.72 -18.69 24.45
C SER A 472 -11.07 -18.42 25.13
N PHE A 473 -11.62 -17.21 24.96
CA PHE A 473 -12.91 -16.83 25.55
C PHE A 473 -14.07 -17.61 24.93
N PHE A 474 -14.13 -17.71 23.59
CA PHE A 474 -15.22 -18.42 22.92
C PHE A 474 -15.15 -19.93 23.13
N ALA A 475 -13.95 -20.53 23.16
CA ALA A 475 -13.79 -21.94 23.50
C ALA A 475 -14.33 -22.26 24.91
N ALA A 476 -13.97 -21.48 25.92
CA ALA A 476 -14.49 -21.66 27.28
C ALA A 476 -16.01 -21.46 27.38
N LYS A 477 -16.57 -20.50 26.62
CA LYS A 477 -18.02 -20.28 26.51
C LYS A 477 -18.73 -21.46 25.84
N ASP A 478 -18.13 -22.05 24.82
CA ASP A 478 -18.71 -23.14 24.04
C ASP A 478 -18.60 -24.48 24.77
N GLU A 479 -17.56 -24.69 25.58
CA GLU A 479 -17.43 -25.81 26.52
C GLU A 479 -18.55 -25.82 27.56
N VAL A 480 -18.88 -24.67 28.16
CA VAL A 480 -20.01 -24.55 29.11
C VAL A 480 -21.35 -24.86 28.43
N VAL A 481 -21.58 -24.37 27.21
CA VAL A 481 -22.81 -24.67 26.46
C VAL A 481 -22.89 -26.15 26.09
N ALA A 482 -21.78 -26.79 25.71
CA ALA A 482 -21.73 -28.22 25.44
C ALA A 482 -22.05 -29.06 26.70
N ALA A 483 -21.56 -28.65 27.87
CA ALA A 483 -21.89 -29.29 29.14
C ALA A 483 -23.38 -29.15 29.51
N GLU A 484 -23.99 -27.97 29.31
CA GLU A 484 -25.44 -27.79 29.47
C GLU A 484 -26.24 -28.67 28.49
N GLU A 485 -25.81 -28.79 27.23
CA GLU A 485 -26.48 -29.67 26.26
C GLU A 485 -26.38 -31.16 26.60
N GLU A 486 -25.25 -31.64 27.13
CA GLU A 486 -25.14 -33.04 27.59
C GLU A 486 -25.98 -33.31 28.84
N GLU A 487 -26.07 -32.37 29.80
CA GLU A 487 -27.01 -32.49 30.92
C GLU A 487 -28.45 -32.60 30.40
N PHE A 488 -28.83 -31.74 29.46
CA PHE A 488 -30.17 -31.75 28.88
C PHE A 488 -30.46 -33.04 28.09
N LYS A 489 -29.48 -33.63 27.39
CA LYS A 489 -29.62 -34.96 26.74
C LYS A 489 -29.84 -36.07 27.77
N GLY A 490 -29.14 -36.04 28.90
CA GLY A 490 -29.38 -36.96 30.03
C GLY A 490 -30.81 -36.82 30.59
N ASN A 491 -31.23 -35.59 30.85
CA ASN A 491 -32.58 -35.26 31.29
C ASN A 491 -33.66 -35.70 30.26
N LEU A 492 -33.39 -35.57 28.96
CA LEU A 492 -34.30 -36.03 27.90
C LEU A 492 -34.55 -37.53 27.98
N ALA A 493 -33.50 -38.34 28.10
CA ALA A 493 -33.63 -39.80 28.22
C ALA A 493 -34.47 -40.20 29.45
N VAL A 494 -34.32 -39.47 30.58
CA VAL A 494 -35.19 -39.66 31.76
C VAL A 494 -36.64 -39.32 31.43
N LYS A 495 -36.92 -38.16 30.80
CA LYS A 495 -38.30 -37.78 30.46
C LYS A 495 -38.94 -38.71 29.43
N GLU A 496 -38.18 -39.25 28.48
CA GLU A 496 -38.70 -40.25 27.54
C GLU A 496 -39.06 -41.58 28.21
N ALA A 497 -38.26 -42.04 29.18
CA ALA A 497 -38.64 -43.19 30.02
C ALA A 497 -39.91 -42.90 30.83
N LEU A 498 -40.07 -41.68 31.35
CA LEU A 498 -41.29 -41.24 32.04
C LEU A 498 -42.51 -41.15 31.11
N LEU A 499 -42.35 -40.79 29.84
CA LEU A 499 -43.43 -40.88 28.85
C LEU A 499 -43.90 -42.32 28.65
N VAL A 500 -42.99 -43.29 28.61
CA VAL A 500 -43.35 -44.72 28.51
C VAL A 500 -44.08 -45.20 29.78
N GLU A 501 -43.63 -44.78 30.98
CA GLU A 501 -44.40 -45.03 32.22
C GLU A 501 -45.80 -44.39 32.18
N ALA A 502 -45.93 -43.19 31.59
CA ALA A 502 -47.18 -42.43 31.53
C ALA A 502 -48.17 -43.01 30.50
N GLU A 503 -47.71 -43.35 29.30
CA GLU A 503 -48.55 -43.98 28.26
C GLU A 503 -49.06 -45.36 28.71
N ALA A 504 -48.29 -46.08 29.54
CA ALA A 504 -48.72 -47.34 30.17
C ALA A 504 -49.85 -47.20 31.23
N ILE A 505 -50.26 -45.97 31.60
CA ILE A 505 -51.48 -45.71 32.38
C ILE A 505 -52.75 -45.89 31.50
N LEU A 506 -52.60 -45.86 30.17
CA LEU A 506 -53.71 -45.93 29.22
C LEU A 506 -53.92 -47.38 28.72
N PRO A 507 -55.16 -47.86 28.57
CA PRO A 507 -56.42 -47.18 28.86
C PRO A 507 -56.74 -47.10 30.36
N VAL A 508 -57.30 -45.97 30.80
CA VAL A 508 -57.66 -45.72 32.20
C VAL A 508 -58.80 -46.66 32.64
N THR A 509 -58.45 -47.66 33.45
CA THR A 509 -59.38 -48.68 33.99
C THR A 509 -59.73 -48.43 35.46
N ASP A 510 -58.73 -48.08 36.28
CA ASP A 510 -58.91 -47.55 37.64
C ASP A 510 -58.45 -46.09 37.67
N LEU A 511 -59.40 -45.17 37.87
CA LEU A 511 -59.16 -43.74 37.84
C LEU A 511 -58.29 -43.26 39.01
N GLU A 512 -58.49 -43.76 40.24
CA GLU A 512 -57.72 -43.26 41.39
C GLU A 512 -56.31 -43.83 41.39
N LYS A 513 -56.13 -45.08 40.95
CA LYS A 513 -54.80 -45.63 40.69
C LYS A 513 -54.09 -44.87 39.57
N ALA A 514 -54.77 -44.57 38.45
CA ALA A 514 -54.22 -43.78 37.36
C ALA A 514 -53.79 -42.37 37.80
N LYS A 515 -54.63 -41.68 38.59
CA LYS A 515 -54.30 -40.36 39.19
C LYS A 515 -53.19 -40.45 40.24
N GLY A 516 -53.01 -41.59 40.91
CA GLY A 516 -51.86 -41.84 41.79
C GLY A 516 -50.55 -42.00 41.01
N GLN A 517 -50.57 -42.86 39.97
CA GLN A 517 -49.42 -43.09 39.10
C GLN A 517 -49.01 -41.83 38.32
N LEU A 518 -49.97 -41.11 37.74
CA LEU A 518 -49.69 -39.89 36.97
C LEU A 518 -49.00 -38.82 37.81
N ARG A 519 -49.44 -38.59 39.06
CA ARG A 519 -48.79 -37.63 39.97
C ARG A 519 -47.35 -38.04 40.27
N ALA A 520 -47.12 -39.31 40.61
CA ALA A 520 -45.77 -39.81 40.87
C ALA A 520 -44.84 -39.71 39.64
N ILE A 521 -45.38 -39.69 38.42
CA ILE A 521 -44.61 -39.42 37.20
C ILE A 521 -44.41 -37.91 37.01
N GLN A 522 -45.40 -37.06 37.28
CA GLN A 522 -45.27 -35.60 37.27
C GLN A 522 -44.21 -35.11 38.28
N ASP A 523 -44.18 -35.67 39.49
CA ASP A 523 -43.17 -35.36 40.51
C ASP A 523 -41.74 -35.70 40.00
N LYS A 524 -41.55 -36.86 39.37
CA LYS A 524 -40.29 -37.24 38.70
C LYS A 524 -39.98 -36.36 37.49
N TRP A 525 -41.00 -35.95 36.74
CA TRP A 525 -40.88 -35.18 35.49
C TRP A 525 -40.36 -33.77 35.75
N ASP A 526 -40.88 -33.10 36.77
CA ASP A 526 -40.43 -31.78 37.17
C ASP A 526 -39.05 -31.85 37.84
N ALA A 527 -38.76 -32.92 38.60
CA ALA A 527 -37.43 -33.19 39.14
C ALA A 527 -36.37 -33.49 38.05
N ALA A 528 -36.77 -34.03 36.89
CA ALA A 528 -35.89 -34.32 35.75
C ALA A 528 -35.51 -33.09 34.89
N GLY A 529 -35.62 -31.87 35.43
CA GLY A 529 -34.96 -30.69 34.86
C GLY A 529 -35.41 -30.25 33.46
N LYS A 530 -34.46 -29.77 32.66
CA LYS A 530 -34.68 -29.27 31.28
C LYS A 530 -34.16 -30.27 30.24
N VAL A 531 -34.80 -30.29 29.07
CA VAL A 531 -34.42 -31.12 27.91
C VAL A 531 -33.96 -30.21 26.75
N PRO A 532 -33.30 -30.73 25.70
CA PRO A 532 -32.79 -29.92 24.59
C PRO A 532 -33.93 -29.17 23.90
N ARG A 533 -33.63 -27.95 23.43
CA ARG A 533 -34.66 -27.01 22.98
C ARG A 533 -35.50 -27.51 21.78
N ALA A 534 -34.96 -28.42 20.97
CA ALA A 534 -35.69 -29.07 19.89
C ALA A 534 -36.77 -30.04 20.39
N ASP A 535 -36.55 -30.69 21.54
CA ASP A 535 -37.38 -31.78 22.06
C ASP A 535 -38.40 -31.34 23.11
N MET A 536 -38.20 -30.19 23.77
CA MET A 536 -39.13 -29.63 24.75
C MET A 536 -40.59 -29.71 24.29
N ASP A 537 -40.85 -29.20 23.09
CA ASP A 537 -42.19 -29.13 22.49
C ASP A 537 -42.81 -30.51 22.25
N ARG A 538 -42.00 -31.50 21.83
CA ARG A 538 -42.41 -32.89 21.57
C ARG A 538 -42.75 -33.60 22.88
N VAL A 539 -41.83 -33.50 23.84
CA VAL A 539 -41.84 -34.18 25.13
C VAL A 539 -43.00 -33.67 26.00
N GLU A 540 -43.19 -32.34 26.09
CA GLU A 540 -44.35 -31.76 26.79
C GLU A 540 -45.70 -32.12 26.15
N LYS A 541 -45.80 -32.15 24.81
CA LYS A 541 -47.07 -32.48 24.11
C LYS A 541 -47.48 -33.94 24.32
N ALA A 542 -46.53 -34.86 24.47
CA ALA A 542 -46.80 -36.25 24.82
C ALA A 542 -47.37 -36.36 26.26
N MET A 543 -46.70 -35.76 27.25
CA MET A 543 -47.15 -35.78 28.64
C MET A 543 -48.56 -35.17 28.80
N ARG A 544 -48.80 -33.99 28.21
CA ARG A 544 -50.12 -33.33 28.18
C ARG A 544 -51.22 -34.19 27.56
N ARG A 545 -50.90 -35.09 26.62
CA ARG A 545 -51.88 -36.03 26.03
C ARG A 545 -52.32 -37.09 27.04
N VAL A 546 -51.39 -37.65 27.81
CA VAL A 546 -51.71 -38.61 28.89
C VAL A 546 -52.53 -37.91 29.97
N GLU A 547 -52.10 -36.75 30.43
CA GLU A 547 -52.82 -35.92 31.41
C GLU A 547 -54.25 -35.63 30.97
N GLN A 548 -54.45 -35.20 29.72
CA GLN A 548 -55.78 -34.91 29.20
C GLN A 548 -56.63 -36.19 29.07
N THR A 549 -56.04 -37.33 28.72
CA THR A 549 -56.78 -38.60 28.63
C THR A 549 -57.26 -39.09 30.01
N VAL A 550 -56.44 -38.88 31.06
CA VAL A 550 -56.84 -39.13 32.47
C VAL A 550 -57.89 -38.12 32.93
N ARG A 551 -57.74 -36.82 32.60
CA ARG A 551 -58.74 -35.79 32.88
C ARG A 551 -60.07 -36.10 32.22
N ASP A 552 -60.08 -36.49 30.96
CA ASP A 552 -61.29 -36.89 30.23
C ASP A 552 -61.97 -38.13 30.85
N ALA A 553 -61.19 -39.05 31.45
CA ALA A 553 -61.72 -40.20 32.17
C ALA A 553 -62.36 -39.80 33.52
N GLU A 554 -61.75 -38.85 34.23
CA GLU A 554 -62.35 -38.22 35.42
C GLU A 554 -63.63 -37.47 35.08
N ASP A 555 -63.61 -36.65 34.04
CA ASP A 555 -64.75 -35.91 33.51
C ASP A 555 -65.91 -36.84 33.12
N ARG A 556 -65.63 -37.97 32.44
CA ARG A 556 -66.63 -38.98 32.10
C ARG A 556 -67.26 -39.60 33.35
N LYS A 557 -66.44 -40.01 34.33
CA LYS A 557 -66.91 -40.60 35.60
C LYS A 557 -67.71 -39.60 36.44
N TRP A 558 -67.31 -38.33 36.45
CA TRP A 558 -68.05 -37.25 37.13
C TRP A 558 -69.38 -36.95 36.43
N LYS A 559 -69.42 -36.97 35.09
CA LYS A 559 -70.65 -36.76 34.31
C LYS A 559 -71.66 -37.89 34.49
N SER A 560 -71.23 -39.17 34.55
CA SER A 560 -72.14 -40.29 34.81
C SER A 560 -72.64 -40.31 36.26
N SER A 561 -71.81 -39.91 37.23
CA SER A 561 -72.17 -39.83 38.65
C SER A 561 -72.79 -38.49 39.09
N ASN A 562 -73.10 -37.58 38.15
CA ASN A 562 -73.63 -36.26 38.48
C ASN A 562 -75.06 -36.35 39.07
N PRO A 563 -75.25 -35.97 40.35
CA PRO A 563 -76.52 -36.18 41.04
C PRO A 563 -77.66 -35.29 40.51
N GLU A 564 -77.35 -34.11 39.97
CA GLU A 564 -78.36 -33.20 39.41
C GLU A 564 -78.85 -33.69 38.05
N VAL A 565 -77.96 -34.22 37.21
CA VAL A 565 -78.31 -34.84 35.93
C VAL A 565 -79.16 -36.09 36.16
N ALA A 566 -78.74 -36.97 37.08
CA ALA A 566 -79.52 -38.15 37.46
C ALA A 566 -80.89 -37.78 38.06
N ALA A 567 -80.97 -36.74 38.91
CA ALA A 567 -82.23 -36.26 39.46
C ALA A 567 -83.16 -35.66 38.38
N ARG A 568 -82.61 -34.87 37.43
CA ARG A 568 -83.37 -34.29 36.32
C ARG A 568 -83.91 -35.37 35.37
N ALA A 569 -83.10 -36.39 35.07
CA ALA A 569 -83.51 -37.51 34.23
C ALA A 569 -84.63 -38.33 34.92
N ARG A 570 -84.52 -38.59 36.23
CA ARG A 570 -85.59 -39.24 37.02
C ARG A 570 -86.88 -38.40 37.03
N ALA A 571 -86.80 -37.09 37.27
CA ALA A 571 -87.96 -36.21 37.24
C ALA A 571 -88.65 -36.16 35.85
N MET A 572 -87.91 -36.34 34.77
CA MET A 572 -88.46 -36.49 33.42
C MET A 572 -89.19 -37.82 33.23
N VAL A 573 -88.67 -38.92 33.80
CA VAL A 573 -89.38 -40.21 33.88
C VAL A 573 -90.66 -40.07 34.70
N ASP A 574 -90.63 -39.46 35.89
CA ASP A 574 -91.84 -39.22 36.71
C ASP A 574 -92.94 -38.46 35.94
N GLN A 575 -92.55 -37.48 35.10
CA GLN A 575 -93.48 -36.73 34.25
C GLN A 575 -93.99 -37.56 33.06
N LEU A 576 -93.19 -38.48 32.53
CA LEU A 576 -93.61 -39.44 31.51
C LEU A 576 -94.59 -40.46 32.08
N GLU A 577 -94.33 -41.00 33.27
CA GLU A 577 -95.20 -41.98 33.94
C GLU A 577 -96.58 -41.40 34.27
N ARG A 578 -96.64 -40.16 34.79
CA ARG A 578 -97.92 -39.45 35.01
C ARG A 578 -98.70 -39.28 33.71
N ALA A 579 -98.04 -38.83 32.64
CA ALA A 579 -98.68 -38.66 31.34
C ALA A 579 -99.11 -39.99 30.68
N VAL A 580 -98.45 -41.11 30.99
CA VAL A 580 -98.90 -42.46 30.59
C VAL A 580 -100.13 -42.86 31.39
N ALA A 581 -100.16 -42.62 32.70
CA ALA A 581 -101.34 -42.89 33.53
C ALA A 581 -102.56 -42.07 33.09
N ASP A 582 -102.40 -40.76 32.85
CA ASP A 582 -103.47 -39.89 32.33
C ASP A 582 -104.06 -40.43 31.00
N LEU A 583 -103.21 -40.95 30.11
CA LEU A 583 -103.61 -41.54 28.83
C LEU A 583 -104.25 -42.93 28.95
N GLN A 584 -103.88 -43.73 29.96
CA GLN A 584 -104.58 -44.98 30.30
C GLN A 584 -106.00 -44.69 30.81
N ASP A 585 -106.11 -43.67 31.66
CA ASP A 585 -107.37 -43.16 32.21
C ASP A 585 -108.28 -42.63 31.10
N ASP A 586 -107.75 -41.84 30.17
CA ASP A 586 -108.50 -41.33 29.01
C ASP A 586 -108.85 -42.42 27.98
N LEU A 587 -108.03 -43.46 27.84
CA LEU A 587 -108.39 -44.66 27.06
C LEU A 587 -109.58 -45.38 27.70
N ALA A 588 -109.56 -45.62 29.01
CA ALA A 588 -110.67 -46.25 29.74
C ALA A 588 -111.98 -45.42 29.64
N LYS A 589 -111.89 -44.09 29.77
CA LYS A 589 -113.02 -43.16 29.54
C LYS A 589 -113.52 -43.23 28.09
N ALA A 590 -112.63 -43.33 27.10
CA ALA A 590 -112.99 -43.45 25.69
C ALA A 590 -113.71 -44.78 25.40
N GLU A 591 -113.24 -45.89 25.97
CA GLU A 591 -113.86 -47.23 25.85
C GLU A 591 -115.25 -47.26 26.49
N ALA A 592 -115.37 -46.73 27.72
CA ALA A 592 -116.66 -46.58 28.40
C ALA A 592 -117.66 -45.69 27.63
N SER A 593 -117.18 -44.77 26.79
CA SER A 593 -118.02 -43.91 25.94
C SER A 593 -118.48 -44.59 24.63
N GLY A 594 -118.02 -45.81 24.33
CA GLY A 594 -118.35 -46.55 23.10
C GLY A 594 -117.83 -45.93 21.79
N SER A 595 -117.00 -44.89 21.88
CA SER A 595 -116.60 -44.06 20.74
C SER A 595 -115.31 -44.57 20.10
N ALA A 596 -115.43 -45.49 19.14
CA ALA A 596 -114.30 -46.19 18.51
C ALA A 596 -113.18 -45.26 17.98
N SER A 597 -113.51 -44.07 17.47
CA SER A 597 -112.54 -43.07 17.03
C SER A 597 -111.75 -42.42 18.17
N LYS A 598 -112.37 -42.24 19.35
CA LYS A 598 -111.68 -41.78 20.56
C LYS A 598 -110.80 -42.88 21.14
N VAL A 599 -111.29 -44.12 21.20
CA VAL A 599 -110.52 -45.29 21.67
C VAL A 599 -109.24 -45.44 20.84
N LYS A 600 -109.37 -45.42 19.50
CA LYS A 600 -108.20 -45.47 18.61
C LYS A 600 -107.21 -44.35 18.90
N LYS A 601 -107.67 -43.09 18.99
CA LYS A 601 -106.80 -41.93 19.23
C LYS A 601 -106.10 -41.97 20.60
N ALA A 602 -106.82 -42.35 21.66
CA ALA A 602 -106.26 -42.48 23.00
C ALA A 602 -105.21 -43.58 23.06
N ARG A 603 -105.46 -44.71 22.38
CA ARG A 603 -104.53 -45.83 22.26
C ARG A 603 -103.27 -45.46 21.47
N GLU A 604 -103.40 -44.82 20.31
CA GLU A 604 -102.25 -44.34 19.52
C GLU A 604 -101.40 -43.34 20.31
N ALA A 605 -102.02 -42.45 21.10
CA ALA A 605 -101.32 -41.53 21.98
C ALA A 605 -100.61 -42.23 23.15
N LEU A 606 -101.27 -43.23 23.77
CA LEU A 606 -100.70 -44.04 24.85
C LEU A 606 -99.50 -44.87 24.37
N GLU A 607 -99.64 -45.58 23.26
CA GLU A 607 -98.56 -46.38 22.64
C GLU A 607 -97.37 -45.48 22.28
N ALA A 608 -97.60 -44.29 21.71
CA ALA A 608 -96.55 -43.30 21.46
C ALA A 608 -95.89 -42.78 22.76
N ARG A 609 -96.65 -42.48 23.82
CA ARG A 609 -96.10 -41.98 25.08
C ARG A 609 -95.33 -43.04 25.86
N GLN A 610 -95.75 -44.30 25.76
CA GLN A 610 -95.05 -45.45 26.35
C GLN A 610 -93.65 -45.64 25.75
N VAL A 611 -93.50 -45.55 24.42
CA VAL A 611 -92.19 -45.60 23.75
C VAL A 611 -91.23 -44.52 24.27
N TRP A 612 -91.73 -43.30 24.52
CA TRP A 612 -90.94 -42.21 25.11
C TRP A 612 -90.59 -42.46 26.58
N LEU A 613 -91.46 -43.11 27.35
CA LEU A 613 -91.21 -43.48 28.75
C LEU A 613 -90.09 -44.53 28.82
N ASP A 614 -90.15 -45.56 27.98
CA ASP A 614 -89.15 -46.63 27.97
C ASP A 614 -87.78 -46.13 27.47
N GLN A 615 -87.76 -45.21 26.50
CA GLN A 615 -86.54 -44.48 26.11
C GLN A 615 -85.95 -43.64 27.26
N ALA A 616 -86.78 -42.89 28.00
CA ALA A 616 -86.29 -42.09 29.13
C ALA A 616 -85.80 -42.94 30.30
N ARG A 617 -86.46 -44.08 30.58
CA ARG A 617 -86.00 -45.06 31.58
C ARG A 617 -84.66 -45.69 31.20
N ALA A 618 -84.44 -46.00 29.92
CA ALA A 618 -83.14 -46.46 29.42
C ALA A 618 -82.05 -45.40 29.65
N GLY A 619 -82.33 -44.13 29.33
CA GLY A 619 -81.40 -43.02 29.63
C GLY A 619 -81.10 -42.85 31.13
N VAL A 620 -82.09 -43.00 32.01
CA VAL A 620 -81.85 -42.95 33.48
C VAL A 620 -80.94 -44.08 33.96
N ALA A 621 -80.96 -45.25 33.32
CA ALA A 621 -80.03 -46.34 33.64
C ALA A 621 -78.58 -46.02 33.21
N GLU A 622 -78.40 -45.28 32.11
CA GLU A 622 -77.09 -44.82 31.62
C GLU A 622 -76.44 -43.77 32.55
N PHE A 623 -77.24 -42.97 33.26
CA PHE A 623 -76.79 -42.05 34.33
C PHE A 623 -76.91 -42.65 35.75
N GLY A 624 -76.87 -43.98 35.88
CA GLY A 624 -77.17 -44.67 37.14
C GLY A 624 -76.33 -45.90 37.47
N GLY A 625 -75.29 -46.19 36.69
CA GLY A 625 -74.33 -47.30 36.89
C GLY A 625 -72.95 -46.83 37.34
#